data_AF-A0A359F2Z8-F1
#
_entry.id   AF-A0A359F2Z8-F1
#
_cell.length_a   1.000
_cell.length_b   1.000
_cell.length_c   1.000
_cell.angle_alpha   90.00
_cell.angle_beta   90.00
_cell.angle_gamma   90.00
#
_symmetry.space_group_name_H-M   'P 1'
#
loop_
_entity.id
_entity.type
_entity.pdbx_description
1 polymer ?
#
loop_
_entity_poly.entity_id
_entity_poly.type
_entity_poly.pdbx_seq_one_letter_code
_entity_poly.pdbx_strand_id
1 'polypeptide(L)' 'MTSFAALGIPAAVDRSLHARRISTPFPIQVAAIPPALAGRDVCGKAPTGSGKTIAFG' A
#
# COMPACT_ATOMS: atom_id res chain seq x y z
N MET A 1 13.88 1.61 4.96
CA MET A 1 13.11 1.18 3.77
C MET A 1 11.99 0.28 4.25
N THR A 2 10.74 0.65 4.02
CA THR A 2 9.56 -0.14 4.43
C THR A 2 9.12 -1.00 3.25
N SER A 3 8.88 -2.29 3.43
CA SER A 3 8.31 -3.16 2.39
C SER A 3 6.78 -3.25 2.52
N PHE A 4 6.09 -3.73 1.49
CA PHE A 4 4.64 -3.98 1.59
C PHE A 4 4.31 -5.04 2.66
N ALA A 5 5.08 -6.13 2.74
CA ALA A 5 4.94 -7.11 3.82
C ALA A 5 5.02 -6.47 5.22
N ALA A 6 5.90 -5.48 5.42
CA ALA A 6 6.01 -4.76 6.69
C ALA A 6 4.79 -3.85 7.00
N LEU A 7 3.94 -3.56 6.01
CA LEU A 7 2.67 -2.84 6.19
C LEU A 7 1.51 -3.77 6.59
N GLY A 8 1.75 -5.09 6.66
CA GLY A 8 0.76 -6.07 7.10
C GLY A 8 -0.13 -6.64 5.99
N ILE A 9 0.20 -6.45 4.71
CA ILE A 9 -0.58 -7.05 3.62
C ILE A 9 -0.40 -8.59 3.59
N PRO A 10 -1.40 -9.36 3.11
CA PRO A 10 -1.25 -10.80 2.95
C PRO A 10 -0.11 -11.19 2.00
N ALA A 11 0.59 -12.29 2.30
CA ALA A 11 1.73 -12.76 1.51
C ALA A 11 1.41 -13.04 0.03
N ALA A 12 0.17 -13.42 -0.29
CA ALA A 12 -0.28 -13.60 -1.66
C ALA A 12 -0.31 -12.27 -2.44
N VAL A 13 -0.71 -11.18 -1.77
CA VAL A 13 -0.73 -9.82 -2.36
C VAL A 13 0.68 -9.30 -2.53
N ASP A 14 1.54 -9.48 -1.52
CA ASP A 14 2.95 -9.09 -1.58
C ASP A 14 3.69 -9.77 -2.75
N ARG A 15 3.45 -11.08 -2.94
CA ARG A 15 3.99 -11.83 -4.08
C ARG A 15 3.52 -11.29 -5.42
N SER A 16 2.24 -10.92 -5.53
CA SER A 16 1.66 -10.34 -6.75
C SER A 16 2.27 -8.97 -7.08
N LEU A 17 2.47 -8.12 -6.06
CA LEU A 17 3.16 -6.84 -6.22
C LEU A 17 4.61 -7.04 -6.65
N HIS A 18 5.33 -7.98 -6.04
CA HIS A 18 6.68 -8.33 -6.42
C HIS A 18 6.78 -8.84 -7.88
N ALA A 19 5.86 -9.69 -8.33
CA ALA A 19 5.81 -10.16 -9.72
C ALA A 19 5.62 -9.01 -10.73
N ARG A 20 4.95 -7.94 -10.31
CA ARG A 20 4.76 -6.70 -11.08
C ARG A 20 5.90 -5.70 -10.91
N ARG A 21 7.00 -6.09 -10.25
CA ARG A 21 8.16 -5.24 -9.90
C ARG A 21 7.80 -4.05 -9.00
N ILE A 22 6.78 -4.21 -8.17
CA ILE A 22 6.35 -3.23 -7.17
C ILE A 22 6.78 -3.77 -5.80
N SER A 23 7.92 -3.30 -5.30
CA SER A 23 8.49 -3.77 -4.02
C SER A 23 8.55 -2.70 -2.94
N THR A 24 8.59 -1.43 -3.34
CA THR A 24 8.70 -0.29 -2.41
C THR A 24 7.38 0.50 -2.42
N PRO A 25 6.70 0.62 -1.26
CA PRO A 25 5.50 1.41 -1.15
C PRO A 25 5.81 2.91 -1.21
N PHE A 26 4.91 3.67 -1.82
CA PHE A 26 4.91 5.12 -1.79
C PHE A 26 4.49 5.65 -0.41
N PRO A 27 4.86 6.90 -0.05
CA PRO A 27 4.49 7.48 1.25
C PRO A 27 2.98 7.43 1.57
N ILE A 28 2.13 7.65 0.55
CA ILE A 28 0.67 7.57 0.74
C ILE A 28 0.20 6.14 1.06
N GLN A 29 0.85 5.12 0.51
CA GLN A 29 0.54 3.71 0.77
C GLN A 29 0.98 3.32 2.19
N VAL A 30 2.17 3.78 2.62
CA VAL A 30 2.64 3.57 4.00
C VAL A 30 1.68 4.17 5.02
N ALA A 31 1.11 5.34 4.72
CA ALA A 31 0.14 5.99 5.60
C ALA A 31 -1.26 5.36 5.56
N ALA A 32 -1.72 4.88 4.40
CA ALA A 32 -3.10 4.43 4.20
C ALA A 32 -3.32 2.94 4.46
N ILE A 33 -2.34 2.07 4.16
CA ILE A 33 -2.53 0.62 4.22
C ILE A 33 -2.78 0.13 5.66
N PRO A 34 -1.96 0.47 6.67
CA PRO A 34 -2.17 -0.03 8.04
C PRO A 34 -3.55 0.32 8.64
N PRO A 35 -4.05 1.57 8.58
CA PRO A 35 -5.38 1.88 9.09
C PRO A 35 -6.51 1.26 8.26
N ALA A 36 -6.35 1.13 6.94
CA ALA A 36 -7.33 0.45 6.09
C ALA A 36 -7.46 -1.05 6.45
N LEU A 37 -6.33 -1.73 6.69
CA LEU A 37 -6.32 -3.13 7.15
C LEU A 37 -6.93 -3.29 8.55
N ALA A 38 -6.88 -2.24 9.37
CA ALA A 38 -7.55 -2.20 10.67
C ALA A 38 -9.07 -1.90 10.58
N GLY A 39 -9.64 -1.82 9.37
CA GLY A 39 -11.06 -1.56 9.15
C GLY A 39 -11.48 -0.11 9.46
N ARG A 40 -10.53 0.83 9.48
CA ARG A 40 -10.81 2.25 9.73
C ARG A 40 -11.07 2.97 8.42
N ASP A 41 -11.92 4.00 8.47
CA ASP A 41 -12.07 4.93 7.36
C ASP A 41 -10.76 5.69 7.10
N VAL A 42 -10.37 5.77 5.84
CA VAL A 42 -9.15 6.47 5.40
C VAL A 42 -9.49 7.43 4.27
N CYS A 43 -9.13 8.71 4.44
CA CYS A 43 -9.20 9.71 3.38
C CYS A 43 -7.78 10.17 3.01
N GLY A 44 -7.34 9.83 1.79
CA GLY A 44 -6.01 10.18 1.30
C GLY A 44 -6.04 11.23 0.20
N LYS A 45 -5.22 12.29 0.34
CA LYS A 45 -5.00 13.30 -0.70
C LYS A 45 -3.55 13.23 -1.19
N ALA A 46 -3.34 12.87 -2.45
CA ALA A 46 -2.02 12.80 -3.06
C ALA A 46 -2.09 13.02 -4.59
N PRO A 47 -1.06 13.61 -5.23
CA PRO A 47 -1.06 13.92 -6.67
C PRO A 47 -1.09 12.66 -7.54
N THR A 48 -1.59 12.75 -8.78
CA THR A 48 -1.56 11.63 -9.75
C THR A 48 -0.13 11.08 -9.91
N GLY A 49 0.00 9.76 -10.04
CA GLY A 49 1.30 9.08 -10.00
C GLY A 49 1.82 8.71 -8.60
N SER A 50 1.15 9.13 -7.52
CA SER A 50 1.57 8.81 -6.13
C SER A 50 1.32 7.38 -5.66
N GLY A 51 0.82 6.48 -6.52
CA GLY A 51 0.53 5.09 -6.15
C GLY A 51 -0.77 4.87 -5.34
N LYS A 52 -1.60 5.90 -5.15
CA LYS A 52 -2.84 5.82 -4.36
C LYS A 52 -3.85 4.75 -4.84
N THR A 53 -3.85 4.33 -6.11
CA THR A 53 -4.72 3.24 -6.59
C THR A 53 -4.49 1.93 -5.85
N ILE A 54 -3.23 1.54 -5.61
CA ILE A 54 -2.90 0.32 -4.84
C ILE A 54 -3.15 0.52 -3.33
N ALA A 55 -3.22 1.78 -2.87
CA ALA A 55 -3.44 2.08 -1.46
C ALA A 55 -4.91 1.90 -1.02
N PHE A 56 -5.86 2.05 -1.96
CA PHE A 56 -7.29 2.11 -1.66
C PHE A 56 -8.16 1.13 -2.46
N GLY A 57 -7.64 0.57 -3.56
CA GLY A 57 -8.40 -0.28 -4.50
C GLY A 57 -8.09 -1.75 -4.39
#